data_AF-A0A2N4UXB5-F1
#
_entry.id   AF-A0A2N4UXB5-F1
#
_cell.length_a   1.000
_cell.length_b   1.000
_cell.length_c   1.000
_cell.angle_alpha   90.00
_cell.angle_beta   90.00
_cell.angle_gamma   90.00
#
_symmetry.space_group_name_H-M   'P 1'
#
loop_
_entity.id
_entity.type
_entity.pdbx_description
1 polymer ?
#
loop_
_entity_poly.entity_id
_entity_poly.type
_entity_poly.pdbx_seq_one_letter_code
_entity_poly.pdbx_strand_id
1 'polypeptide(L)'
;MIVIFVFFCIMTVVSYVYLLMSFENKEKRLSFDDKTKTVFCDGHKVISVRDGSGNYRFIKYIFEHIDKPISVTDLETNVFFGQNVNIVKVLSNTHLPKEIINTFFCVSKNSLIFKNKAFLK
;
A
#
# COMPACT_ATOMS: atom_id res chain seq x y z
N MET A 1 -32.64 32.08 25.24
CA MET A 1 -31.28 31.69 25.69
C MET A 1 -31.07 30.18 25.65
N ILE A 2 -31.95 29.37 26.27
CA ILE A 2 -31.88 27.89 26.24
C ILE A 2 -31.97 27.32 24.81
N VAL A 3 -32.90 27.82 23.99
CA VAL A 3 -33.08 27.35 22.61
C VAL A 3 -31.82 27.59 21.74
N ILE A 4 -31.18 28.75 21.93
CA ILE A 4 -29.93 29.10 21.21
C ILE A 4 -28.79 28.18 21.67
N PHE A 5 -28.69 27.90 22.96
CA PHE A 5 -27.68 26.99 23.51
C PHE A 5 -27.85 25.56 22.96
N VAL A 6 -29.08 25.04 22.94
CA VAL A 6 -29.38 23.72 22.38
C VAL A 6 -29.04 23.67 20.88
N PHE A 7 -29.32 24.73 20.12
CA PHE A 7 -28.95 24.82 18.72
C PHE A 7 -27.42 24.76 18.51
N PHE A 8 -26.64 25.49 19.31
CA PHE A 8 -25.17 25.41 19.25
C PHE A 8 -24.66 24.00 19.59
N CYS A 9 -25.22 23.34 20.61
CA CYS A 9 -24.85 21.96 20.94
C CYS A 9 -25.10 21.01 19.76
N ILE A 10 -26.27 21.10 19.11
CA ILE A 10 -26.61 20.28 17.94
C ILE A 10 -25.63 20.53 16.80
N MET A 11 -25.36 21.80 16.48
CA MET A 11 -24.42 22.16 15.41
C MET A 11 -23.01 21.61 15.69
N THR A 12 -22.56 21.67 16.94
CA THR A 12 -21.24 21.16 17.33
C THR A 12 -21.16 19.64 17.18
N VAL A 13 -22.20 18.91 17.58
CA VAL A 13 -22.27 17.45 17.41
C VAL A 13 -22.31 17.07 15.94
N VAL A 14 -23.13 17.76 15.13
CA VAL A 14 -23.20 17.51 13.68
C VAL A 14 -21.86 17.79 13.00
N SER A 15 -21.19 18.90 13.32
CA SER A 15 -19.86 19.21 12.79
C SER A 15 -18.82 18.19 13.22
N TYR A 16 -18.88 17.69 14.46
CA TYR A 16 -17.96 16.66 14.96
C TYR A 16 -18.19 15.31 14.26
N VAL A 17 -19.44 14.88 14.09
CA VAL A 17 -19.79 13.67 13.34
C VAL A 17 -19.37 13.79 11.88
N TYR A 18 -19.59 14.96 11.25
CA TYR A 18 -19.14 15.22 9.89
C TYR A 18 -17.61 15.17 9.76
N LEU A 19 -16.89 15.77 10.70
CA LEU A 19 -15.42 15.67 10.75
C LEU A 19 -14.97 14.22 10.92
N LEU A 20 -15.61 13.44 11.80
CA LEU A 20 -15.31 12.02 11.99
C LEU A 20 -15.54 11.21 10.72
N MET A 21 -16.68 11.37 10.04
CA MET A 21 -16.94 10.73 8.75
C MET A 21 -15.95 11.17 7.66
N SER A 22 -15.51 12.44 7.70
CA SER A 22 -14.48 12.94 6.80
C SER A 22 -13.07 12.44 7.16
N PHE A 23 -12.78 12.14 8.41
CA PHE A 23 -11.52 11.54 8.86
C PHE A 23 -11.51 10.01 8.70
N GLU A 24 -12.68 9.39 8.61
CA GLU A 24 -12.87 8.03 8.07
C GLU A 24 -12.49 7.96 6.57
N ASN A 25 -12.00 9.06 5.99
CA ASN A 25 -11.25 9.04 4.75
C ASN A 25 -10.04 8.10 4.84
N LYS A 26 -10.20 7.00 4.09
CA LYS A 26 -9.18 6.41 3.23
C LYS A 26 -8.07 5.70 4.00
N GLU A 27 -8.46 4.72 4.80
CA GLU A 27 -7.61 3.54 4.96
C GLU A 27 -7.43 2.90 3.58
N LYS A 28 -6.46 3.41 2.81
CA LYS A 28 -6.16 2.90 1.48
C LYS A 28 -5.76 1.44 1.65
N ARG A 29 -6.46 0.50 1.02
CA ARG A 29 -6.14 -0.92 1.06
C ARG A 29 -5.44 -1.33 -0.21
N LEU A 30 -4.26 -1.93 -0.08
CA LEU A 30 -3.51 -2.45 -1.20
C LEU A 30 -3.67 -3.97 -1.26
N SER A 31 -4.05 -4.49 -2.43
CA SER A 31 -4.18 -5.93 -2.66
C SER A 31 -3.55 -6.32 -3.99
N PHE A 32 -3.16 -7.59 -4.10
CA PHE A 32 -2.66 -8.18 -5.33
C PHE A 32 -3.51 -9.38 -5.71
N ASP A 33 -4.10 -9.33 -6.90
CA ASP A 33 -4.80 -10.47 -7.47
C ASP A 33 -3.89 -11.24 -8.42
N ASP A 34 -3.49 -12.45 -8.01
CA ASP A 34 -2.61 -13.33 -8.80
C ASP A 34 -3.29 -13.83 -10.09
N LYS A 35 -4.63 -13.95 -10.11
CA LYS A 35 -5.35 -14.42 -11.31
C LYS A 35 -5.26 -13.40 -12.44
N THR A 36 -5.48 -12.13 -12.11
CA THR A 36 -5.43 -11.01 -13.06
C THR A 36 -4.08 -10.31 -13.10
N LYS A 37 -3.12 -10.73 -12.27
CA LYS A 37 -1.76 -10.15 -12.15
C LYS A 37 -1.82 -8.64 -11.98
N THR A 38 -2.75 -8.18 -11.14
CA THR A 38 -3.10 -6.77 -11.00
C THR A 38 -3.02 -6.36 -9.54
N VAL A 39 -2.36 -5.23 -9.29
CA VAL A 39 -2.34 -4.56 -7.98
C VAL A 39 -3.51 -3.58 -7.94
N PHE A 40 -4.32 -3.68 -6.89
CA PHE A 40 -5.44 -2.80 -6.63
C PHE A 40 -5.17 -1.96 -5.38
N CYS A 41 -5.63 -0.71 -5.40
CA CYS A 41 -5.71 0.16 -4.24
C CYS A 41 -7.17 0.58 -4.10
N ASP A 42 -7.81 0.24 -2.98
CA ASP A 42 -9.23 0.52 -2.74
C ASP A 42 -10.17 0.00 -3.82
N GLY A 43 -9.85 -1.17 -4.39
CA GLY A 43 -10.59 -1.76 -5.50
C GLY A 43 -10.34 -1.11 -6.87
N HIS A 44 -9.56 -0.03 -6.93
CA HIS A 44 -9.12 0.57 -8.18
C HIS A 44 -7.83 -0.06 -8.67
N LYS A 45 -7.79 -0.41 -9.95
CA LYS A 45 -6.58 -0.93 -10.61
C LYS A 45 -5.47 0.13 -10.56
N VAL A 46 -4.33 -0.25 -9.99
CA VAL A 46 -3.12 0.60 -9.92
C VAL A 46 -2.18 0.25 -11.07
N ILE A 47 -1.76 -1.02 -11.13
CA ILE A 47 -0.90 -1.55 -12.19
C ILE A 47 -1.31 -2.97 -12.53
N SER A 48 -1.08 -3.38 -13.77
CA SER A 48 -1.05 -4.79 -14.16
C SER A 48 0.37 -5.14 -14.55
N VAL A 49 0.84 -6.30 -14.08
CA VAL A 49 2.17 -6.81 -14.38
C VAL A 49 2.06 -7.98 -15.36
N ARG A 50 3.01 -8.07 -16.29
CA ARG A 50 3.06 -9.15 -17.26
C ARG A 50 3.38 -10.47 -16.57
N ASP A 51 2.65 -11.52 -16.92
CA ASP A 51 2.89 -12.87 -16.41
C ASP A 51 4.32 -13.35 -16.69
N GLY A 52 4.92 -14.04 -15.73
CA GLY A 52 6.32 -14.50 -15.77
C GLY A 52 7.39 -13.40 -15.70
N SER A 53 7.02 -12.11 -15.68
CA SER A 53 8.01 -11.02 -15.61
C SER A 53 8.72 -10.96 -14.25
N GLY A 54 9.90 -10.32 -14.21
CA GLY A 54 10.58 -10.02 -12.95
C GLY A 54 9.71 -9.18 -12.00
N ASN A 55 8.95 -8.23 -12.55
CA ASN A 55 8.00 -7.42 -11.78
C ASN A 55 6.87 -8.27 -11.19
N TYR A 56 6.32 -9.22 -11.95
CA TYR A 56 5.32 -10.15 -11.43
C TYR A 56 5.86 -10.97 -10.26
N ARG A 57 7.03 -11.60 -10.44
CA ARG A 57 7.68 -12.39 -9.38
C ARG A 57 7.95 -11.55 -8.14
N PHE A 58 8.40 -10.31 -8.32
CA PHE A 58 8.64 -9.37 -7.23
C PHE A 58 7.36 -9.00 -6.49
N ILE A 59 6.33 -8.53 -7.20
CA ILE A 59 5.05 -8.16 -6.59
C ILE A 59 4.43 -9.37 -5.88
N LYS A 60 4.43 -10.55 -6.50
CA LYS A 60 3.94 -11.76 -5.84
C LYS A 60 4.71 -12.06 -4.55
N TYR A 61 6.04 -12.04 -4.61
CA TYR A 61 6.89 -12.35 -3.46
C TYR A 61 6.68 -11.39 -2.29
N ILE A 62 6.54 -10.08 -2.55
CA ILE A 62 6.32 -9.11 -1.46
C ILE A 62 4.96 -9.33 -0.79
N PHE A 63 3.91 -9.63 -1.55
CA PHE A 63 2.57 -9.89 -1.00
C PHE A 63 2.46 -11.26 -0.30
N GLU A 64 3.31 -12.23 -0.64
CA GLU A 64 3.41 -13.50 0.10
C GLU A 64 4.20 -13.37 1.41
N HIS A 65 5.05 -12.35 1.53
CA HIS A 65 5.97 -12.14 2.66
C HIS A 65 5.74 -10.82 3.38
N ILE A 66 4.47 -10.46 3.57
CA ILE A 66 4.05 -9.22 4.23
C ILE A 66 4.62 -9.07 5.64
N ASP A 67 4.86 -10.19 6.33
CA ASP A 67 5.18 -10.18 7.75
C ASP A 67 6.64 -9.93 8.09
N LYS A 68 7.54 -9.99 7.11
CA LYS A 68 8.99 -9.89 7.32
C LYS A 68 9.61 -8.80 6.44
N PRO A 69 10.72 -8.19 6.89
CA PRO A 69 11.56 -7.41 5.99
C PRO A 69 12.09 -8.30 4.87
N ILE A 70 12.01 -7.81 3.65
CA ILE A 70 12.52 -8.47 2.45
C ILE A 70 13.86 -7.83 2.11
N SER A 71 14.95 -8.59 2.26
CA SER A 71 16.30 -8.11 2.00
C SER A 71 16.64 -8.16 0.50
N VAL A 72 17.66 -7.41 0.08
CA VAL A 72 18.22 -7.54 -1.28
C VAL A 72 18.63 -8.99 -1.56
N THR A 73 19.28 -9.65 -0.60
CA THR A 73 19.70 -11.05 -0.72
C THR A 73 18.52 -12.01 -0.92
N ASP A 74 17.37 -11.76 -0.28
CA ASP A 74 16.16 -12.54 -0.50
C ASP A 74 15.64 -12.39 -1.92
N LEU A 75 15.68 -11.17 -2.47
CA LEU A 75 15.24 -10.88 -3.83
C LEU A 75 16.19 -11.46 -4.88
N GLU A 76 17.49 -11.42 -4.63
CA GLU A 76 18.51 -12.03 -5.51
C GLU A 76 18.32 -13.54 -5.59
N THR A 77 18.05 -14.18 -4.46
CA THR A 77 17.92 -15.65 -4.37
C THR A 77 16.58 -16.16 -4.89
N ASN A 78 15.47 -15.50 -4.53
CA ASN A 78 14.13 -16.05 -4.72
C ASN A 78 13.33 -15.42 -5.87
N VAL A 79 13.71 -14.22 -6.34
CA VAL A 79 12.90 -13.44 -7.29
C VAL A 79 13.62 -13.21 -8.61
N PHE A 80 14.83 -12.64 -8.56
CA PHE A 80 15.55 -12.18 -9.75
C PHE A 80 16.63 -13.15 -10.23
N PHE A 81 17.11 -14.06 -9.37
CA PHE A 81 18.13 -15.06 -9.70
C PHE A 81 19.40 -14.42 -10.29
N GLY A 82 19.88 -13.35 -9.67
CA GLY A 82 21.02 -12.56 -10.15
C GLY A 82 21.63 -11.70 -9.04
N GLN A 83 22.81 -11.13 -9.30
CA GLN A 83 23.56 -10.28 -8.36
C GLN A 83 23.36 -8.79 -8.66
N ASN A 84 23.48 -7.94 -7.63
CA ASN A 84 23.33 -6.49 -7.66
C ASN A 84 21.89 -5.98 -7.82
N VAL A 85 20.93 -6.64 -7.14
CA VAL A 85 19.56 -6.13 -7.08
C VAL A 85 19.53 -4.81 -6.31
N ASN A 86 18.86 -3.82 -6.88
CA ASN A 86 18.60 -2.54 -6.23
C ASN A 86 17.10 -2.35 -6.05
N ILE A 87 16.65 -2.33 -4.80
CA ILE A 87 15.21 -2.26 -4.45
C ILE A 87 14.55 -1.01 -5.04
N VAL A 88 15.23 0.13 -5.03
CA VAL A 88 14.71 1.39 -5.59
C VAL A 88 14.48 1.27 -7.10
N LYS A 89 15.43 0.66 -7.83
CA LYS A 89 15.29 0.41 -9.27
C LYS A 89 14.16 -0.59 -9.55
N VAL A 90 14.08 -1.67 -8.78
CA VAL A 90 13.02 -2.68 -8.92
C VAL A 90 11.65 -2.05 -8.73
N LEU A 91 11.45 -1.27 -7.66
CA LEU A 91 10.19 -0.56 -7.40
C LEU A 91 9.86 0.45 -8.51
N SER A 92 10.86 1.14 -9.05
CA SER A 92 10.65 2.09 -10.15
C SER A 92 10.20 1.34 -11.42
N ASN A 93 10.77 0.16 -11.68
CA ASN A 93 10.45 -0.67 -12.83
C ASN A 93 9.06 -1.31 -12.74
N THR A 94 8.46 -1.44 -11.55
CA THR A 94 7.08 -1.96 -11.44
C THR A 94 6.03 -0.96 -11.91
N HIS A 95 6.41 0.30 -12.12
CA HIS A 95 5.49 1.41 -12.41
C HIS A 95 4.46 1.68 -11.30
N LEU A 96 4.72 1.22 -10.06
CA LEU A 96 3.90 1.62 -8.92
C LEU A 96 3.98 3.14 -8.72
N PRO A 97 2.84 3.83 -8.56
CA PRO A 97 2.83 5.26 -8.26
C PRO A 97 3.60 5.55 -6.97
N LYS A 98 4.36 6.65 -6.96
CA LYS A 98 5.15 7.07 -5.79
C LYS A 98 4.30 7.23 -4.53
N GLU A 99 3.05 7.67 -4.68
CA GLU A 99 2.10 7.78 -3.58
C GLU A 99 1.82 6.43 -2.92
N ILE A 100 1.63 5.37 -3.71
CA ILE A 100 1.42 4.01 -3.21
C ILE A 100 2.69 3.51 -2.52
N ILE A 101 3.86 3.70 -3.14
CA ILE A 101 5.15 3.31 -2.55
C ILE A 101 5.33 3.97 -1.18
N ASN A 102 5.14 5.27 -1.09
CA ASN A 102 5.33 6.03 0.15
C ASN A 102 4.29 5.71 1.22
N THR A 103 3.07 5.33 0.83
CA THR A 103 1.98 4.99 1.76
C THR A 103 2.20 3.59 2.36
N PHE A 104 2.50 2.59 1.53
CA PHE A 104 2.48 1.19 1.95
C PHE A 104 3.84 0.61 2.29
N PHE A 105 4.93 1.17 1.77
CA PHE A 105 6.26 0.58 1.88
C PHE A 105 7.24 1.49 2.62
N CYS A 106 8.05 0.89 3.49
CA CYS A 106 9.27 1.47 4.01
C CYS A 106 10.43 0.85 3.23
N VAL A 107 11.10 1.69 2.43
CA VAL A 107 12.19 1.28 1.55
C VAL A 107 13.49 1.76 2.17
N SER A 108 14.41 0.83 2.44
CA SER A 108 15.78 1.12 2.81
C SER A 108 16.73 0.74 1.68
N LYS A 109 18.02 1.03 1.83
CA LYS A 109 19.04 0.66 0.82
C LYS A 109 19.07 -0.86 0.57
N ASN A 110 18.85 -1.66 1.63
CA ASN A 110 19.07 -3.10 1.60
C ASN A 110 17.81 -3.92 1.93
N SER A 111 16.69 -3.27 2.24
CA SER A 111 15.45 -3.96 2.61
C SER A 111 14.19 -3.21 2.23
N LEU A 112 13.10 -3.95 2.11
CA LEU A 112 11.74 -3.48 1.88
C LEU A 112 10.82 -4.08 2.94
N ILE A 113 9.95 -3.29 3.54
CA ILE A 113 8.93 -3.79 4.47
C ILE A 113 7.61 -3.02 4.30
N PHE A 114 6.48 -3.68 4.52
CA PHE A 114 5.19 -3.01 4.60
C PHE A 114 5.06 -2.17 5.88
N LYS A 115 4.62 -0.92 5.75
CA LYS A 115 4.47 0.03 6.88
C LYS A 115 3.30 -0.31 7.79
N ASN A 116 2.16 -0.70 7.21
CA ASN A 116 0.96 -1.00 7.96
C ASN A 116 0.23 -2.20 7.37
N LYS A 117 0.24 -3.30 8.13
CA LYS A 117 -0.33 -4.59 7.74
C LYS A 117 -1.84 -4.60 7.76
N ALA A 118 -2.48 -3.70 8.51
CA ALA A 118 -3.94 -3.61 8.60
C ALA A 118 -4.60 -3.23 7.27
N PHE A 119 -3.82 -2.74 6.31
CA PHE A 119 -4.29 -2.26 5.02
C PHE A 119 -3.94 -3.18 3.85
N LEU A 120 -3.58 -4.43 4.13
CA LEU A 120 -3.26 -5.43 3.13
C LEU A 120 -4.36 -6.50 3.10
N LYS A 121 -4.80 -6.88 1.91
CA LYS A 121 -5.83 -7.90 1.70
C LYS A 121 -5.47 -8.84 0.55
#